data_AF-A0A351HFD3-F1
#
_entry.id   AF-A0A351HFD3-F1
#
_cell.length_a   1.000
_cell.length_b   1.000
_cell.length_c   1.000
_cell.angle_alpha   90.00
_cell.angle_beta   90.00
_cell.angle_gamma   90.00
#
_symmetry.space_group_name_H-M   'P 1'
#
loop_
_entity.id
_entity.type
_entity.pdbx_description
1 polymer ?
#
loop_
_entity_poly.entity_id
_entity_poly.type
_entity_poly.pdbx_seq_one_letter_code
_entity_poly.pdbx_strand_id
1 'polypeptide(L)'
;MEEMPIDSEYDAFLQSLNEPEHAAYWHDTGHAQIKHQLGLLDHRSHLEKMAPRLTGFHLHEVTESGRDHQVPGTGTIDFRMISEFVRPEHTLVLELSPKLTVEEVLASRDYIAQVLG
;
A
#
# COMPACT_ATOMS: atom_id res chain seq x y z
N MET A 1 -19.40 -4.21 2.11
CA MET A 1 -19.02 -4.72 0.78
C MET A 1 -17.64 -5.29 0.99
N GLU A 2 -17.56 -6.59 1.29
CA GLU A 2 -16.28 -7.26 1.50
C GLU A 2 -15.58 -7.35 0.15
N GLU A 3 -14.41 -6.73 0.04
CA GLU A 3 -13.52 -6.96 -1.09
C GLU A 3 -13.00 -8.40 -0.99
N MET A 4 -13.63 -9.30 -1.77
CA MET A 4 -13.19 -10.67 -1.93
C MET A 4 -11.75 -10.71 -2.46
N PRO A 5 -10.91 -11.68 -2.07
CA PRO A 5 -9.49 -11.69 -2.42
C PRO A 5 -9.31 -12.00 -3.91
N ILE A 6 -9.05 -10.96 -4.69
CA ILE A 6 -8.55 -11.05 -6.08
C ILE A 6 -7.01 -10.99 -6.08
N ASP A 7 -6.37 -10.75 -4.94
CA ASP A 7 -4.96 -10.35 -4.89
C ASP A 7 -4.00 -11.39 -5.48
N SER A 8 -4.20 -12.68 -5.17
CA SER A 8 -3.39 -13.76 -5.75
C SER A 8 -3.59 -13.91 -7.25
N GLU A 9 -4.78 -13.56 -7.74
CA GLU A 9 -5.19 -13.66 -9.15
C GLU A 9 -4.96 -12.36 -9.92
N TYR A 10 -4.55 -11.28 -9.25
CA TYR A 10 -4.55 -9.93 -9.81
C TYR A 10 -3.64 -9.79 -11.04
N ASP A 11 -2.46 -10.42 -11.00
CA ASP A 11 -1.56 -10.45 -12.17
C ASP A 11 -2.20 -11.19 -13.36
N ALA A 12 -2.85 -12.33 -13.11
CA ALA A 12 -3.57 -13.07 -14.16
C ALA A 12 -4.76 -12.27 -14.70
N PHE A 13 -5.48 -11.56 -13.83
CA PHE A 13 -6.55 -10.65 -14.23
C PHE A 13 -6.01 -9.54 -15.13
N LEU A 14 -4.95 -8.84 -14.73
CA LEU A 14 -4.33 -7.79 -15.54
C LEU A 14 -3.86 -8.30 -16.90
N GLN A 15 -3.31 -9.52 -16.95
CA GLN A 15 -2.89 -10.17 -18.20
C GLN A 15 -4.06 -10.58 -19.10
N SER A 16 -5.25 -10.76 -18.55
CA SER A 16 -6.44 -11.15 -19.31
C SER A 16 -7.18 -9.98 -19.97
N LEU A 17 -6.80 -8.74 -19.66
CA LEU A 17 -7.35 -7.54 -20.29
C LEU A 17 -6.91 -7.47 -21.77
N ASN A 18 -7.73 -6.87 -22.62
CA ASN A 18 -7.45 -6.73 -24.05
C ASN A 18 -6.24 -5.82 -24.35
N GLU A 19 -6.04 -4.79 -23.52
CA GLU A 19 -4.95 -3.81 -23.62
C GLU A 19 -4.23 -3.71 -22.27
N PRO A 20 -3.51 -4.78 -21.86
CA PRO A 20 -2.94 -4.90 -20.52
C PRO A 20 -1.83 -3.86 -20.26
N GLU A 21 -1.28 -3.21 -21.27
CA GLU A 21 -0.33 -2.11 -21.18
C GLU A 21 -0.95 -0.80 -20.65
N HIS A 22 -2.27 -0.64 -20.74
CA HIS A 22 -3.00 0.51 -20.22
C HIS A 22 -3.51 0.29 -18.78
N ALA A 23 -3.31 -0.92 -18.25
CA ALA A 23 -3.70 -1.28 -16.89
C ALA A 23 -2.45 -1.41 -16.00
N ALA A 24 -2.47 -0.66 -14.90
CA ALA A 24 -1.40 -0.63 -13.92
C ALA A 24 -1.90 -1.09 -12.55
N TYR A 25 -0.96 -1.34 -11.64
CA TYR A 25 -1.23 -1.64 -10.25
C TYR A 25 -0.95 -0.42 -9.38
N TRP A 26 -1.90 -0.15 -8.48
CA TRP A 26 -1.79 0.86 -7.45
C TRP A 26 -1.76 0.16 -6.09
N HIS A 27 -0.67 0.32 -5.35
CA HIS A 27 -0.47 -0.43 -4.13
C HIS A 27 -1.05 0.32 -2.92
N ASP A 28 -1.93 -0.34 -2.20
CA ASP A 28 -2.46 0.15 -0.92
C ASP A 28 -1.74 -0.59 0.22
N THR A 29 -0.91 0.14 0.97
CA THR A 29 -0.08 -0.47 2.02
C THR A 29 -0.90 -1.02 3.17
N GLY A 30 -2.02 -0.36 3.51
CA GLY A 30 -2.81 -0.76 4.66
C GLY A 30 -3.69 -1.95 4.37
N HIS A 31 -4.41 -1.97 3.25
CA HIS A 31 -5.22 -3.13 2.88
C HIS A 31 -4.37 -4.38 2.68
N ALA A 32 -3.18 -4.26 2.07
CA ALA A 32 -2.25 -5.37 1.95
C ALA A 32 -1.77 -5.86 3.34
N GLN A 33 -1.49 -4.94 4.26
CA GLN A 33 -1.09 -5.30 5.63
C GLN A 33 -2.22 -5.94 6.44
N ILE A 34 -3.45 -5.46 6.34
CA ILE A 34 -4.62 -6.07 7.00
C ILE A 34 -4.77 -7.51 6.53
N LYS A 35 -4.71 -7.74 5.21
CA LYS A 35 -4.79 -9.10 4.64
C LYS A 35 -3.63 -9.98 5.09
N HIS A 36 -2.44 -9.40 5.27
CA HIS A 36 -1.29 -10.10 5.85
C HIS A 36 -1.50 -10.50 7.30
N GLN A 37 -1.98 -9.59 8.15
CA GLN A 37 -2.31 -9.89 9.56
C GLN A 37 -3.37 -11.00 9.67
N LEU A 38 -4.29 -11.08 8.72
CA LEU A 38 -5.32 -12.12 8.64
C LEU A 38 -4.82 -13.44 8.01
N GLY A 39 -3.57 -13.51 7.55
CA GLY A 39 -3.00 -14.69 6.89
C GLY A 39 -3.56 -14.97 5.49
N LEU A 40 -4.23 -13.99 4.87
CA LEU A 40 -4.83 -14.10 3.54
C LEU A 40 -3.85 -13.74 2.42
N LEU A 41 -2.76 -13.05 2.76
CA LEU A 41 -1.79 -12.50 1.83
C LEU A 41 -0.41 -12.45 2.47
N ASP A 42 0.67 -12.62 1.70
CA ASP A 42 1.99 -12.18 2.13
C ASP A 42 2.29 -10.82 1.52
N HIS A 43 2.46 -9.78 2.34
CA HIS A 43 2.54 -8.40 1.87
C HIS A 43 3.72 -8.20 0.92
N ARG A 44 4.91 -8.67 1.31
CA ARG A 44 6.13 -8.54 0.50
C ARG A 44 6.01 -9.33 -0.80
N SER A 45 5.62 -10.60 -0.74
CA SER A 45 5.48 -11.45 -1.93
C SER A 45 4.45 -10.89 -2.91
N HIS A 46 3.35 -10.33 -2.41
CA HIS A 46 2.36 -9.67 -3.24
C HIS A 46 2.92 -8.42 -3.93
N LEU A 47 3.59 -7.55 -3.18
CA LEU A 47 4.20 -6.35 -3.73
C LEU A 47 5.29 -6.69 -4.76
N GLU A 48 6.13 -7.68 -4.50
CA GLU A 48 7.12 -8.21 -5.45
C GLU A 48 6.46 -8.66 -6.76
N LYS A 49 5.36 -9.42 -6.67
CA LYS A 49 4.62 -9.90 -7.83
C LYS A 49 4.04 -8.76 -8.66
N MET A 50 3.55 -7.70 -8.00
CA MET A 50 2.91 -6.57 -8.67
C MET A 50 3.89 -5.45 -9.10
N ALA A 51 5.12 -5.45 -8.58
CA ALA A 51 6.15 -4.44 -8.85
C ALA A 51 6.38 -4.11 -10.35
N PRO A 52 6.29 -5.06 -11.31
CA PRO A 52 6.45 -4.75 -12.73
C PRO A 52 5.37 -3.82 -13.31
N ARG A 53 4.20 -3.72 -12.67
CA ARG A 53 3.06 -2.90 -13.11
C ARG A 53 2.75 -1.76 -12.14
N LEU A 54 3.56 -1.59 -11.11
CA LEU A 54 3.37 -0.61 -10.05
C LEU A 54 3.55 0.81 -10.58
N THR A 55 2.57 1.69 -10.34
CA THR A 55 2.63 3.10 -10.77
C THR A 55 2.39 4.09 -9.64
N GLY A 56 1.88 3.65 -8.50
CA GLY A 56 1.65 4.52 -7.36
C GLY A 56 1.24 3.78 -6.10
N PHE A 57 1.09 4.56 -5.03
CA PHE A 57 0.81 4.06 -3.70
C PHE A 57 -0.24 4.90 -2.98
N HIS A 58 -1.14 4.22 -2.27
CA HIS A 58 -1.78 4.77 -1.08
C HIS A 58 -0.96 4.38 0.14
N LEU A 59 -0.48 5.39 0.85
CA LEU A 59 0.38 5.28 2.01
C LEU A 59 -0.42 5.69 3.25
N HIS A 60 -0.69 4.72 4.09
CA HIS A 60 -1.29 4.93 5.39
C HIS A 60 -0.95 3.76 6.30
N GLU A 61 -1.10 3.95 7.61
CA GLU A 61 -0.77 2.92 8.59
C GLU A 61 -2.00 2.10 9.01
N VAL A 62 -1.70 0.92 9.56
CA VAL A 62 -2.66 0.00 10.15
C VAL A 62 -2.20 -0.46 11.54
N THR A 63 -3.12 -0.42 12.51
CA THR A 63 -2.86 -0.95 13.86
C THR A 63 -2.81 -2.48 13.88
N GLU A 64 -2.28 -3.08 14.96
CA GLU A 64 -2.36 -4.54 15.17
C GLU A 64 -3.79 -5.10 15.14
N SER A 65 -4.78 -4.28 15.49
CA SER A 65 -6.21 -4.64 15.45
C SER A 65 -6.86 -4.43 14.08
N GLY A 66 -6.09 -4.10 13.03
CA GLY A 66 -6.60 -3.87 11.69
C GLY A 66 -7.32 -2.53 11.47
N ARG A 67 -7.08 -1.51 12.32
CA ARG A 67 -7.67 -0.18 12.09
C ARG A 67 -6.84 0.56 11.03
N ASP A 68 -7.48 0.92 9.93
CA ASP A 68 -6.89 1.59 8.76
C ASP A 68 -6.70 3.11 8.92
N HIS A 69 -6.09 3.74 7.92
CA HIS A 69 -5.90 5.19 7.79
C HIS A 69 -5.22 5.88 8.99
N GLN A 70 -4.31 5.18 9.67
CA GLN A 70 -3.57 5.72 10.82
C GLN A 70 -2.30 6.47 10.37
N VAL A 71 -1.64 7.13 11.31
CA VAL A 71 -0.37 7.84 11.11
C VAL A 71 0.74 6.85 10.71
N PRO A 72 1.37 6.97 9.53
CA PRO A 72 2.56 6.21 9.14
C PRO A 72 3.62 6.11 10.23
N GLY A 73 4.10 4.89 10.49
CA GLY A 73 5.15 4.62 11.47
C GLY A 73 4.66 4.37 12.89
N THR A 74 3.34 4.39 13.13
CA THR A 74 2.75 4.08 14.45
C THR A 74 2.13 2.71 14.55
N GLY A 75 2.21 1.90 13.48
CA GLY A 75 1.51 0.62 13.39
C GLY A 75 2.43 -0.50 12.96
N THR A 76 1.94 -1.31 12.03
CA THR A 76 2.53 -2.62 11.71
C THR A 76 3.12 -2.72 10.32
N ILE A 77 2.92 -1.71 9.48
CA ILE A 77 3.47 -1.71 8.13
C ILE A 77 4.98 -1.51 8.19
N ASP A 78 5.72 -2.40 7.51
CA ASP A 78 7.15 -2.24 7.30
C ASP A 78 7.41 -1.29 6.12
N PHE A 79 7.41 0.02 6.39
CA PHE A 79 7.71 1.03 5.36
C PHE A 79 9.14 0.96 4.84
N ARG A 80 10.08 0.31 5.54
CA ARG A 80 11.43 0.06 5.00
C ARG A 80 11.35 -0.98 3.89
N MET A 81 10.59 -2.06 4.09
CA MET A 81 10.31 -3.02 3.02
C MET A 81 9.60 -2.34 1.84
N ILE A 82 8.60 -1.49 2.09
CA ILE A 82 7.92 -0.73 1.01
C ILE A 82 8.93 0.13 0.22
N SER A 83 9.89 0.78 0.90
CA SER A 83 10.90 1.61 0.25
C SER A 83 11.75 0.87 -0.79
N GLU A 84 11.91 -0.45 -0.67
CA GLU A 84 12.63 -1.28 -1.65
C GLU A 84 11.94 -1.32 -3.02
N PHE A 85 10.64 -0.99 -3.09
CA PHE A 85 9.81 -1.04 -4.30
C PHE A 85 9.46 0.34 -4.87
N VAL A 86 9.73 1.42 -4.12
CA VAL A 86 9.44 2.78 -4.56
C VAL A 86 10.49 3.22 -5.59
N ARG A 87 10.02 3.86 -6.67
CA ARG A 87 10.86 4.41 -7.75
C ARG A 87 10.46 5.87 -8.02
N PRO A 88 11.35 6.71 -8.57
CA PRO A 88 11.08 8.14 -8.78
C PRO A 88 9.84 8.46 -9.62
N GLU A 89 9.45 7.56 -10.52
CA GLU A 89 8.26 7.69 -11.35
C GLU A 89 6.93 7.35 -10.65
N HIS A 90 6.98 6.72 -9.47
CA HIS A 90 5.77 6.34 -8.74
C HIS A 90 5.12 7.55 -8.07
N THR A 91 3.80 7.64 -8.17
CA THR A 91 3.03 8.65 -7.44
C THR A 91 2.75 8.18 -6.01
N LEU A 92 3.09 8.98 -5.01
CA LEU A 92 2.86 8.69 -3.60
C LEU A 92 1.71 9.54 -3.06
N VAL A 93 0.69 8.91 -2.48
CA VAL A 93 -0.46 9.61 -1.89
C VAL A 93 -0.63 9.16 -0.44
N LEU A 94 -0.69 10.11 0.49
CA LEU A 94 -1.03 9.83 1.89
C LEU A 94 -2.56 9.68 2.01
N GLU A 95 -3.04 8.48 2.36
CA GLU A 95 -4.47 8.21 2.55
C GLU A 95 -4.84 8.22 4.04
N LEU A 96 -4.97 9.42 4.59
CA LEU A 96 -5.09 9.61 6.04
C LEU A 96 -6.54 9.75 6.48
N SER A 97 -6.83 9.36 7.73
CA SER A 97 -8.16 9.56 8.31
C SER A 97 -8.51 11.05 8.35
N PRO A 98 -9.74 11.46 8.01
CA PRO A 98 -10.18 12.85 8.15
C PRO A 98 -10.24 13.32 9.61
N LYS A 99 -10.03 12.42 10.57
CA LYS A 99 -9.99 12.71 12.00
C LYS A 99 -8.59 13.06 12.51
N LEU A 100 -7.55 12.89 11.69
CA LEU A 100 -6.20 13.24 12.10
C LEU A 100 -6.09 14.76 12.31
N THR A 101 -5.31 15.15 13.33
CA THR A 101 -4.97 16.55 13.53
C THR A 101 -3.96 17.02 12.48
N VAL A 102 -3.76 18.34 12.37
CA VAL A 102 -2.75 18.91 11.46
C VAL A 102 -1.35 18.39 11.80
N GLU A 103 -1.04 18.27 13.10
CA GLU A 103 0.24 17.75 13.59
C GLU A 103 0.45 16.30 13.17
N GLU A 104 -0.60 15.47 13.23
CA GLU A 104 -0.55 14.07 12.79
C GLU A 104 -0.38 13.95 11.27
N VAL A 105 -1.01 14.81 10.49
CA VAL A 105 -0.81 14.88 9.02
C VAL A 105 0.62 15.28 8.68
N LEU A 106 1.17 16.29 9.38
CA LEU A 106 2.57 16.70 9.19
C LEU A 106 3.54 15.59 9.59
N ALA A 107 3.32 14.93 10.72
CA ALA A 107 4.12 13.79 11.15
C ALA A 107 4.08 12.64 10.14
N SER A 108 2.91 12.37 9.55
CA SER A 108 2.72 11.37 8.49
C SER A 108 3.58 11.67 7.27
N ARG A 109 3.53 12.92 6.79
CA ARG A 109 4.36 13.40 5.67
C ARG A 109 5.84 13.26 5.98
N ASP A 110 6.27 13.75 7.14
CA ASP A 110 7.68 13.80 7.51
C ASP A 110 8.27 12.40 7.66
N TYR A 111 7.53 11.48 8.29
CA TYR A 111 7.93 10.08 8.40
C TYR A 111 8.09 9.42 7.01
N ILE A 112 7.09 9.58 6.14
CA ILE A 112 7.13 8.99 4.80
C ILE A 112 8.28 9.56 3.96
N ALA A 113 8.48 10.89 3.97
CA ALA A 113 9.61 11.51 3.28
C ALA A 113 10.96 11.04 3.82
N GLN A 114 11.05 10.78 5.13
CA GLN A 114 12.27 10.24 5.72
C GLN A 114 12.56 8.80 5.28
N VAL A 115 11.54 7.95 5.16
CA VAL A 115 11.70 6.52 4.90
C VAL A 115 11.76 6.20 3.40
N LEU A 116 11.04 6.94 2.56
CA LEU A 116 10.94 6.67 1.12
C LEU A 116 11.85 7.56 0.25
N GLY A 117 12.46 8.61 0.83
CA GLY A 117 13.31 9.57 0.12
C GLY A 117 12.51 10.65 -0.60
#